data_AF-A0A0U5F4D4-F1
#
_entry.id   AF-A0A0U5F4D4-F1
#
_cell.length_a   1.000
_cell.length_b   1.000
_cell.length_c   1.000
_cell.angle_alpha   90.00
_cell.angle_beta   90.00
_cell.angle_gamma   90.00
#
_symmetry.space_group_name_H-M   'P 1'
#
loop_
_entity.id
_entity.type
_entity.pdbx_description
1 polymer ?
#
loop_
_entity_poly.entity_id
_entity_poly.type
_entity_poly.pdbx_seq_one_letter_code
_entity_poly.pdbx_strand_id
1 'polypeptide(L)'
;MSGMLIIPHVGAKIRICHKVSALPFCAFHDMSISSLSRRLAVLFMSFFRSGIVSLFVASALTSQAMAKTECNTASDGQIEISMSEVGVAVGYMWGRGTLTYGGQRYPISVKGGGAFALGGAKVTGTGCIRNLSRLVDFEGTYWTIGGDVAVGGGPAGIVMENAKGVDMSFSGHASGAHLSGQISRLYFKIDAF
;
A
#
# COMPACT_ATOMS: atom_id res chain seq x y z
N MET A 1 -22.80 -33.76 -51.43
CA MET A 1 -23.80 -32.93 -52.15
C MET A 1 -24.61 -32.17 -51.12
N SER A 2 -24.72 -30.85 -51.31
CA SER A 2 -25.81 -29.96 -50.84
C SER A 2 -26.14 -29.91 -49.33
N GLY A 3 -26.29 -28.78 -48.66
CA GLY A 3 -26.44 -27.39 -49.08
C GLY A 3 -26.77 -26.54 -47.86
N MET A 4 -26.61 -25.23 -48.05
CA MET A 4 -26.86 -24.08 -47.17
C MET A 4 -28.23 -24.08 -46.44
N LEU A 5 -28.31 -23.53 -45.22
CA LEU A 5 -29.09 -22.30 -44.92
C LEU A 5 -28.99 -21.90 -43.43
N ILE A 6 -28.62 -20.64 -43.18
CA ILE A 6 -28.68 -19.95 -41.89
C ILE A 6 -30.10 -19.45 -41.66
N ILE A 7 -30.69 -19.72 -40.48
CA ILE A 7 -31.67 -18.84 -39.84
C ILE A 7 -31.36 -18.81 -38.34
N PRO A 8 -31.20 -17.63 -37.72
CA PRO A 8 -30.82 -17.51 -36.32
C PRO A 8 -32.03 -17.70 -35.42
N HIS A 9 -31.91 -18.48 -34.34
CA HIS A 9 -32.80 -18.31 -33.22
C HIS A 9 -32.05 -18.39 -31.89
N VAL A 10 -32.22 -17.30 -31.16
CA VAL A 10 -31.70 -16.92 -29.86
C VAL A 10 -31.62 -18.08 -28.86
N GLY A 11 -30.40 -18.31 -28.35
CA GLY A 11 -30.14 -18.66 -26.96
C GLY A 11 -30.63 -20.01 -26.44
N ALA A 12 -29.75 -21.02 -26.42
CA ALA A 12 -29.89 -22.15 -25.51
C ALA A 12 -28.52 -22.58 -24.97
N LYS A 13 -28.31 -22.29 -23.70
CA LYS A 13 -27.09 -22.55 -22.91
C LYS A 13 -27.17 -23.98 -22.37
N ILE A 14 -26.24 -24.84 -22.76
CA ILE A 14 -26.11 -26.21 -22.24
C ILE A 14 -25.65 -26.14 -20.77
N ARG A 15 -26.29 -26.89 -19.86
CA ARG A 15 -25.84 -27.04 -18.47
C ARG A 15 -25.97 -28.51 -18.03
N ILE A 16 -24.89 -29.06 -17.49
CA ILE A 16 -24.76 -30.43 -16.97
C ILE A 16 -25.10 -30.41 -15.47
N CYS A 17 -25.93 -31.35 -14.99
CA CYS A 17 -26.23 -31.56 -13.56
C CYS A 17 -25.93 -33.00 -13.13
N HIS A 18 -25.24 -33.16 -11.99
CA HIS A 18 -25.03 -34.45 -11.33
C HIS A 18 -26.21 -34.84 -10.43
N LYS A 19 -26.41 -36.15 -10.29
CA LYS A 19 -27.60 -36.84 -9.81
C LYS A 19 -27.44 -37.24 -8.34
N VAL A 20 -28.31 -36.74 -7.45
CA VAL A 20 -28.54 -37.30 -6.12
C VAL A 20 -30.06 -37.47 -5.92
N SER A 21 -30.49 -38.73 -5.85
CA SER A 21 -31.85 -39.24 -5.59
C SER A 21 -32.27 -39.02 -4.12
N ALA A 22 -33.52 -38.77 -3.72
CA ALA A 22 -34.81 -39.20 -4.28
C ALA A 22 -35.97 -38.22 -3.96
N LEU A 23 -36.62 -37.70 -5.02
CA LEU A 23 -38.02 -37.29 -5.25
C LEU A 23 -38.79 -36.37 -4.26
N PRO A 24 -39.80 -35.59 -4.72
CA PRO A 24 -39.96 -34.95 -6.02
C PRO A 24 -40.46 -33.49 -5.85
N PHE A 25 -39.64 -32.47 -6.06
CA PHE A 25 -40.16 -31.14 -6.38
C PHE A 25 -39.18 -30.44 -7.33
N CYS A 26 -39.51 -30.52 -8.62
CA CYS A 26 -38.98 -29.63 -9.64
C CYS A 26 -39.47 -28.21 -9.35
N ALA A 27 -38.59 -27.33 -8.88
CA ALA A 27 -38.81 -25.90 -8.95
C ALA A 27 -38.05 -25.37 -10.16
N PHE A 28 -38.81 -25.23 -11.25
CA PHE A 28 -38.40 -24.61 -12.49
C PHE A 28 -38.04 -23.15 -12.24
N HIS A 29 -36.92 -22.73 -12.83
CA HIS A 29 -36.52 -21.33 -12.90
C HIS A 29 -37.22 -20.71 -14.10
N ASP A 30 -38.39 -20.13 -13.86
CA ASP A 30 -39.08 -19.28 -14.82
C ASP A 30 -39.81 -18.17 -14.06
N MET A 31 -39.31 -16.94 -14.15
CA MET A 31 -40.17 -15.78 -13.97
C MET A 31 -39.64 -14.63 -14.82
N SER A 32 -39.94 -14.75 -16.12
CA SER A 32 -40.04 -13.61 -17.00
C SER A 32 -41.38 -12.91 -16.77
N ILE A 33 -41.30 -11.59 -16.52
CA ILE A 33 -42.30 -10.56 -16.83
C ILE A 33 -43.65 -10.64 -16.10
N SER A 34 -43.86 -9.73 -15.14
CA SER A 34 -44.85 -8.65 -15.31
C SER A 34 -45.02 -7.84 -14.03
N SER A 35 -45.27 -6.55 -14.20
CA SER A 35 -45.80 -5.60 -13.21
C SER A 35 -44.92 -5.21 -12.01
N LEU A 36 -43.84 -4.45 -12.25
CA LEU A 36 -43.51 -3.39 -11.30
C LEU A 36 -43.13 -2.09 -12.02
N SER A 37 -44.16 -1.27 -12.18
CA SER A 37 -44.20 0.16 -12.49
C SER A 37 -42.97 0.79 -13.14
N ARG A 38 -43.16 1.25 -14.39
CA ARG A 38 -42.27 2.08 -15.24
C ARG A 38 -41.81 3.43 -14.64
N ARG A 39 -41.91 3.66 -13.33
CA ARG A 39 -41.59 4.94 -12.69
C ARG A 39 -40.26 4.96 -11.92
N LEU A 40 -39.65 3.81 -11.62
CA LEU A 40 -38.36 3.78 -10.88
C LEU A 40 -37.11 3.65 -11.77
N ALA A 41 -37.22 3.15 -13.00
CA ALA A 41 -36.05 2.91 -13.86
C ALA A 41 -35.55 4.15 -14.65
N VAL A 42 -36.32 5.24 -14.68
CA VAL A 42 -35.88 6.50 -15.34
C VAL A 42 -35.04 7.37 -14.39
N LEU A 43 -35.02 7.08 -13.10
CA LEU A 43 -34.31 7.93 -12.12
C LEU A 43 -32.82 7.60 -11.97
N PHE A 44 -32.35 6.44 -12.44
CA PHE A 44 -30.96 6.00 -12.22
C PHE A 44 -30.06 6.07 -13.46
N MET A 45 -30.62 6.40 -14.63
CA MET A 45 -29.87 6.47 -15.90
C MET A 45 -30.10 7.80 -16.63
N SER A 46 -30.14 8.90 -15.88
CA SER A 46 -30.26 10.25 -16.44
C SER A 46 -29.44 11.32 -15.69
N PHE A 47 -28.27 10.95 -15.19
CA PHE A 47 -27.25 11.89 -14.69
C PHE A 47 -25.99 11.92 -15.56
N PHE A 48 -26.13 11.65 -16.86
CA PHE A 48 -24.99 11.64 -17.79
C PHE A 48 -25.12 12.59 -18.99
N ARG A 49 -26.11 13.48 -19.03
CA ARG A 49 -26.21 14.51 -20.08
C ARG A 49 -26.74 15.82 -19.49
N SER A 50 -25.88 16.83 -19.48
CA SER A 50 -26.11 18.23 -19.13
C SER A 50 -26.39 18.56 -17.66
N GLY A 51 -25.47 19.32 -17.06
CA GLY A 51 -25.84 20.30 -16.04
C GLY A 51 -25.24 20.18 -14.64
N ILE A 52 -23.98 19.75 -14.48
CA ILE A 52 -23.21 20.08 -13.26
C ILE A 52 -21.77 20.47 -13.66
N VAL A 53 -21.67 21.57 -14.41
CA VAL A 53 -20.46 22.39 -14.47
C VAL A 53 -20.84 23.66 -13.72
N SER A 54 -20.01 24.07 -12.76
CA SER A 54 -20.20 25.18 -11.79
C SER A 54 -20.81 24.80 -10.46
N LEU A 55 -20.03 24.05 -9.66
CA LEU A 55 -19.78 24.40 -8.26
C LEU A 55 -18.41 23.84 -7.82
N PHE A 56 -17.37 24.15 -8.60
CA PHE A 56 -15.96 23.81 -8.31
C PHE A 56 -15.17 25.08 -7.92
N VAL A 57 -15.77 25.97 -7.14
CA VAL A 57 -15.10 27.20 -6.67
C VAL A 57 -15.23 27.30 -5.15
N ALA A 58 -14.07 27.25 -4.51
CA ALA A 58 -13.80 27.69 -3.15
C ALA A 58 -14.34 26.82 -1.99
N SER A 59 -13.69 25.68 -1.73
CA SER A 59 -13.56 25.20 -0.34
C SER A 59 -12.27 24.38 -0.19
N ALA A 60 -11.40 24.85 0.69
CA ALA A 60 -10.26 24.12 1.26
C ALA A 60 -9.05 23.85 0.34
N LEU A 61 -8.31 24.91 -0.01
CA LEU A 61 -6.85 24.84 0.21
C LEU A 61 -6.61 24.80 1.72
N THR A 62 -6.98 23.72 2.39
CA THR A 62 -6.38 23.40 3.68
C THR A 62 -5.00 22.88 3.36
N SER A 63 -4.03 23.77 3.52
CA SER A 63 -2.61 23.45 3.63
C SER A 63 -2.48 22.24 4.56
N GLN A 64 -2.31 21.06 3.97
CA GLN A 64 -1.85 19.89 4.69
C GLN A 64 -0.40 20.19 5.02
N ALA A 65 -0.19 20.92 6.12
CA ALA A 65 1.09 20.95 6.77
C ALA A 65 1.42 19.49 7.06
N MET A 66 2.34 18.93 6.27
CA MET A 66 2.98 17.67 6.58
C MET A 66 3.53 17.87 8.00
N ALA A 67 2.85 17.28 8.98
CA ALA A 67 3.33 17.31 10.35
C ALA A 67 4.69 16.64 10.30
N LYS A 68 5.74 17.47 10.37
CA LYS A 68 7.10 16.99 10.58
C LYS A 68 6.97 16.13 11.83
N THR A 69 7.32 14.86 11.74
CA THR A 69 7.34 14.01 12.92
C THR A 69 8.47 14.54 13.78
N GLU A 70 8.16 15.50 14.64
CA GLU A 70 9.09 16.01 15.63
C GLU A 70 9.26 14.96 16.71
N CYS A 71 10.50 14.73 17.11
CA CYS A 71 10.78 13.81 18.20
C CYS A 71 10.40 14.56 19.48
N ASN A 72 9.17 14.31 19.94
CA ASN A 72 8.46 15.15 20.89
C ASN A 72 9.00 15.04 22.32
N THR A 73 9.93 14.12 22.59
CA THR A 73 10.54 13.97 23.92
C THR A 73 12.06 13.97 23.87
N ALA A 74 12.69 14.45 24.96
CA ALA A 74 14.13 14.34 25.16
C ALA A 74 14.63 12.88 25.25
N SER A 75 13.71 11.92 25.41
CA SER A 75 14.01 10.49 25.45
C SER A 75 13.92 9.81 24.07
N ASP A 76 13.39 10.50 23.07
CA ASP A 76 13.27 9.95 21.73
C ASP A 76 14.63 9.98 21.01
N GLY A 77 14.94 8.88 20.32
CA GLY A 77 16.09 8.83 19.44
C GLY A 77 15.81 9.57 18.13
N GLN A 78 16.84 10.16 17.54
CA GLN A 78 16.79 10.70 16.18
C GLN A 78 17.67 9.87 15.27
N ILE A 79 17.18 9.55 14.07
CA ILE A 79 17.93 8.77 13.10
C ILE A 79 18.01 9.52 11.79
N GLU A 80 19.19 9.51 11.16
CA GLU A 80 19.40 10.00 9.80
C GLU A 80 20.02 8.87 8.99
N ILE A 81 19.41 8.50 7.86
CA ILE A 81 19.85 7.35 7.05
C ILE A 81 19.79 7.66 5.56
N SER A 82 20.70 7.01 4.84
CA SER A 82 20.75 6.94 3.38
C SER A 82 20.86 5.49 2.97
N MET A 83 19.87 5.02 2.22
CA MET A 83 19.70 3.63 1.81
C MET A 83 19.59 3.53 0.29
N SER A 84 20.06 2.42 -0.25
CA SER A 84 19.89 2.02 -1.64
C SER A 84 19.22 0.66 -1.69
N GLU A 85 18.38 0.48 -2.69
CA GLU A 85 17.65 -0.76 -2.97
C GLU A 85 17.91 -1.20 -4.41
N VAL A 86 18.04 -2.51 -4.61
CA VAL A 86 17.97 -3.14 -5.95
C VAL A 86 17.14 -4.42 -5.87
N GLY A 87 16.34 -4.72 -6.90
CA GLY A 87 15.57 -5.95 -6.92
C GLY A 87 14.88 -6.30 -8.22
N VAL A 88 14.54 -7.59 -8.36
CA VAL A 88 13.63 -8.12 -9.38
C VAL A 88 12.67 -9.10 -8.68
N ALA A 89 11.46 -8.64 -8.42
CA ALA A 89 10.47 -9.20 -7.49
C ALA A 89 10.90 -9.24 -6.01
N VAL A 90 12.15 -9.58 -5.70
CA VAL A 90 12.73 -9.51 -4.35
C VAL A 90 13.79 -8.41 -4.34
N GLY A 91 13.70 -7.53 -3.34
CA GLY A 91 14.58 -6.39 -3.15
C GLY A 91 15.58 -6.62 -2.05
N TYR A 92 16.81 -6.19 -2.28
CA TYR A 92 17.84 -6.07 -1.26
C TYR A 92 18.12 -4.59 -1.01
N MET A 93 18.18 -4.21 0.27
CA MET A 93 18.39 -2.85 0.75
C MET A 93 19.65 -2.79 1.61
N TRP A 94 20.43 -1.73 1.45
CA TRP A 94 21.61 -1.45 2.27
C TRP A 94 21.83 0.04 2.43
N GLY A 95 22.46 0.43 3.52
CA GLY A 95 22.69 1.84 3.79
C GLY A 95 23.51 2.11 5.03
N ARG A 96 23.72 3.40 5.28
CA ARG A 96 24.40 3.91 6.46
C ARG A 96 23.66 5.11 7.00
N GLY A 97 23.94 5.43 8.25
CA GLY A 97 23.33 6.57 8.91
C GLY A 97 23.98 6.90 10.23
N THR A 98 23.31 7.77 10.97
CA THR A 98 23.67 8.12 12.34
C THR A 98 22.42 8.07 13.22
N LEU A 99 22.53 7.37 14.34
CA LEU A 99 21.59 7.42 15.44
C LEU A 99 22.07 8.46 16.45
N THR A 100 21.23 9.42 16.79
CA THR A 100 21.44 10.36 17.90
C THR A 100 20.56 9.93 19.06
N TYR A 101 21.17 9.61 20.20
CA TYR A 101 20.47 9.17 21.41
C TYR A 101 21.21 9.67 22.66
N GLY A 102 20.48 10.29 23.59
CA GLY A 102 21.09 10.85 24.81
C GLY A 102 22.18 11.90 24.55
N GLY A 103 22.07 12.67 23.47
CA GLY A 103 23.06 13.67 23.05
C GLY A 103 24.32 13.11 22.40
N GLN A 104 24.44 11.78 22.25
CA GLN A 104 25.56 11.11 21.58
C GLN A 104 25.17 10.64 20.18
N ARG A 105 26.14 10.62 19.26
CA ARG A 105 25.96 10.16 17.88
C ARG A 105 26.63 8.82 17.67
N TYR A 106 25.88 7.86 17.15
CA TYR A 106 26.31 6.49 16.89
C TYR A 106 26.22 6.22 15.39
N PRO A 107 27.32 5.88 14.71
CA PRO A 107 27.26 5.44 13.33
C PRO A 107 26.47 4.14 13.26
N ILE A 108 25.62 4.02 12.23
CA ILE A 108 24.81 2.83 12.02
C ILE A 108 24.91 2.34 10.59
N SER A 109 24.79 1.02 10.45
CA SER A 109 24.63 0.34 9.18
C SER A 109 23.27 -0.33 9.13
N VAL A 110 22.66 -0.31 7.95
CA VAL A 110 21.38 -0.98 7.71
C VAL A 110 21.51 -1.93 6.53
N LYS A 111 20.88 -3.09 6.66
CA LYS A 111 20.80 -4.10 5.60
C LYS A 111 19.49 -4.85 5.69
N GLY A 112 18.99 -5.35 4.58
CA GLY A 112 17.76 -6.14 4.60
C GLY A 112 17.14 -6.23 3.23
N GLY A 113 15.82 -6.36 3.19
CA GLY A 113 15.13 -6.52 1.93
C GLY A 113 13.63 -6.64 2.09
N GLY A 114 12.95 -6.67 0.95
CA GLY A 114 11.51 -6.73 0.88
C GLY A 114 11.02 -7.41 -0.39
N ALA A 115 9.70 -7.57 -0.48
CA ALA A 115 9.04 -8.13 -1.64
C ALA A 115 8.54 -7.03 -2.58
N PHE A 116 8.29 -7.43 -3.82
CA PHE A 116 7.79 -6.58 -4.90
C PHE A 116 8.75 -5.48 -5.35
N ALA A 117 10.06 -5.70 -5.29
CA ALA A 117 11.06 -4.76 -5.79
C ALA A 117 11.32 -4.92 -7.30
N LEU A 118 11.34 -3.84 -8.09
CA LEU A 118 11.65 -3.88 -9.53
C LEU A 118 12.56 -2.72 -9.98
N GLY A 119 13.85 -2.98 -10.16
CA GLY A 119 14.82 -1.96 -10.54
C GLY A 119 15.64 -1.48 -9.35
N GLY A 120 15.97 -0.19 -9.31
CA GLY A 120 16.77 0.40 -8.25
C GLY A 120 16.20 1.71 -7.72
N ALA A 121 16.39 1.94 -6.43
CA ALA A 121 16.01 3.17 -5.74
C ALA A 121 16.99 3.59 -4.66
N LYS A 122 16.86 4.84 -4.25
CA LYS A 122 17.57 5.45 -3.15
C LYS A 122 16.58 6.18 -2.25
N VAL A 123 16.73 6.00 -0.95
CA VAL A 123 15.91 6.66 0.08
C VAL A 123 16.83 7.37 1.04
N THR A 124 16.57 8.64 1.29
CA THR A 124 17.31 9.47 2.25
C THR A 124 16.35 10.23 3.13
N GLY A 125 16.65 10.37 4.41
CA GLY A 125 15.77 11.11 5.30
C GLY A 125 16.14 10.98 6.76
N THR A 126 15.22 11.45 7.59
CA THR A 126 15.36 11.46 9.04
C THR A 126 14.12 10.85 9.68
N GLY A 127 14.28 10.38 10.90
CA GLY A 127 13.18 9.78 11.65
C GLY A 127 13.33 9.96 13.15
N CYS A 128 12.23 9.65 13.83
CA CYS A 128 12.16 9.57 15.27
C CYS A 128 12.04 8.11 15.69
N ILE A 129 12.71 7.79 16.79
CA ILE A 129 12.67 6.49 17.43
C ILE A 129 12.01 6.67 18.79
N ARG A 130 10.84 6.06 18.95
CA ARG A 130 10.06 6.06 20.19
C ARG A 130 10.26 4.74 20.93
N ASN A 131 9.95 4.72 22.22
CA ASN A 131 10.11 3.56 23.11
C ASN A 131 11.55 3.04 23.20
N LEU A 132 12.55 3.88 22.93
CA LEU A 132 13.96 3.50 23.06
C LEU A 132 14.47 3.83 24.47
N SER A 133 14.28 2.91 25.42
CA SER A 133 14.74 3.10 26.81
C SER A 133 16.23 2.82 27.02
N ARG A 134 16.82 1.95 26.21
CA ARG A 134 18.26 1.63 26.26
C ARG A 134 18.80 1.58 24.85
N LEU A 135 20.04 2.05 24.65
CA LEU A 135 20.69 2.04 23.35
C LEU A 135 20.77 0.64 22.73
N VAL A 136 20.97 -0.41 23.55
CA VAL A 136 21.02 -1.81 23.10
C VAL A 136 19.68 -2.31 22.53
N ASP A 137 18.57 -1.64 22.85
CA ASP A 137 17.26 -1.99 22.31
C ASP A 137 17.06 -1.49 20.87
N PHE A 138 17.91 -0.56 20.41
CA PHE A 138 17.88 -0.09 19.02
C PHE A 138 18.32 -1.17 18.03
N GLU A 139 19.43 -1.85 18.29
CA GLU A 139 19.98 -2.86 17.37
C GLU A 139 19.02 -4.05 17.22
N GLY A 140 18.70 -4.40 15.98
CA GLY A 140 17.82 -5.51 15.68
C GLY A 140 17.13 -5.41 14.31
N THR A 141 16.28 -6.39 14.05
CA THR A 141 15.41 -6.42 12.86
C THR A 141 14.15 -5.61 13.10
N TYR A 142 13.91 -4.65 12.23
CA TYR A 142 12.68 -3.90 12.11
C TYR A 142 11.87 -4.42 10.94
N TRP A 143 10.55 -4.50 11.09
CA TRP A 143 9.61 -4.77 10.02
C TRP A 143 8.71 -3.57 9.77
N THR A 144 8.36 -3.36 8.51
CA THR A 144 7.42 -2.29 8.14
C THR A 144 6.03 -2.59 8.69
N ILE A 145 5.44 -1.62 9.37
CA ILE A 145 4.04 -1.66 9.85
C ILE A 145 3.15 -0.63 9.13
N GLY A 146 3.76 0.31 8.40
CA GLY A 146 3.05 1.26 7.56
C GLY A 146 4.02 2.14 6.77
N GLY A 147 3.48 2.93 5.85
CA GLY A 147 4.26 3.87 5.05
C GLY A 147 3.60 4.21 3.73
N ASP A 148 4.11 5.24 3.09
CA ASP A 148 3.68 5.76 1.82
C ASP A 148 4.89 6.26 1.02
N VAL A 149 4.82 6.08 -0.30
CA VAL A 149 5.80 6.66 -1.22
C VAL A 149 5.09 7.14 -2.47
N ALA A 150 5.47 8.31 -2.98
CA ALA A 150 4.98 8.78 -4.26
C ALA A 150 5.52 7.91 -5.42
N VAL A 151 4.65 7.61 -6.39
CA VAL A 151 5.02 6.86 -7.60
C VAL A 151 6.09 7.61 -8.39
N GLY A 152 7.16 6.93 -8.77
CA GLY A 152 8.29 7.53 -9.51
C GLY A 152 9.28 8.32 -8.65
N GLY A 153 9.14 8.26 -7.33
CA GLY A 153 9.94 9.02 -6.38
C GLY A 153 9.19 10.26 -5.87
N GLY A 154 9.65 10.78 -4.75
CA GLY A 154 8.96 11.84 -4.00
C GLY A 154 9.10 11.66 -2.50
N PRO A 155 8.33 12.41 -1.71
CA PRO A 155 8.23 12.21 -0.27
C PRO A 155 7.96 10.74 0.06
N ALA A 156 8.62 10.27 1.11
CA ALA A 156 8.53 8.90 1.60
C ALA A 156 8.31 8.93 3.11
N GLY A 157 7.25 8.30 3.57
CA GLY A 157 6.98 8.03 4.98
C GLY A 157 7.06 6.53 5.23
N ILE A 158 7.78 6.07 6.25
CA ILE A 158 7.84 4.65 6.61
C ILE A 158 7.76 4.53 8.13
N VAL A 159 6.90 3.65 8.63
CA VAL A 159 6.82 3.30 10.05
C VAL A 159 7.23 1.83 10.21
N MET A 160 8.14 1.59 11.12
CA MET A 160 8.70 0.27 11.40
C MET A 160 8.75 -0.01 12.89
N GLU A 161 8.72 -1.29 13.25
CA GLU A 161 8.79 -1.74 14.64
C GLU A 161 9.78 -2.92 14.75
N ASN A 162 10.47 -3.05 15.88
CA ASN A 162 11.29 -4.22 16.19
C ASN A 162 10.68 -5.11 17.28
N ALA A 163 11.24 -6.30 17.48
CA ALA A 163 10.77 -7.27 18.48
C ALA A 163 10.87 -6.81 19.94
N LYS A 164 11.50 -5.67 20.21
CA LYS A 164 11.63 -5.07 21.54
C LYS A 164 10.59 -3.95 21.77
N GLY A 165 9.69 -3.72 20.82
CA GLY A 165 8.66 -2.67 20.89
C GLY A 165 9.19 -1.26 20.62
N VAL A 166 10.36 -1.16 19.98
CA VAL A 166 10.93 0.12 19.54
C VAL A 166 10.27 0.49 18.22
N ASP A 167 9.62 1.65 18.21
CA ASP A 167 8.97 2.21 17.04
C ASP A 167 9.89 3.19 16.33
N MET A 168 9.97 3.10 15.01
CA MET A 168 10.71 4.04 14.17
C MET A 168 9.78 4.63 13.12
N SER A 169 9.62 5.95 13.14
CA SER A 169 8.91 6.70 12.09
C SER A 169 9.91 7.50 11.30
N PHE A 170 10.03 7.19 10.02
CA PHE A 170 10.96 7.77 9.08
C PHE A 170 10.22 8.63 8.06
N SER A 171 10.77 9.82 7.79
CA SER A 171 10.30 10.74 6.77
C SER A 171 11.47 11.18 5.90
N GLY A 172 11.30 11.14 4.59
CA GLY A 172 12.39 11.42 3.69
C GLY A 172 11.95 11.58 2.25
N HIS A 173 12.90 11.34 1.37
CA HIS A 173 12.71 11.43 -0.07
C HIS A 173 13.23 10.13 -0.69
N ALA A 174 12.37 9.49 -1.48
CA ALA A 174 12.73 8.37 -2.34
C ALA A 174 12.93 8.85 -3.78
N SER A 175 13.88 8.24 -4.49
CA SER A 175 14.08 8.41 -5.93
C SER A 175 14.46 7.08 -6.56
N GLY A 176 14.05 6.86 -7.81
CA GLY A 176 14.34 5.61 -8.53
C GLY A 176 13.13 5.09 -9.29
N ALA A 177 13.37 4.04 -10.06
CA ALA A 177 12.33 3.43 -10.90
C ALA A 177 11.24 2.71 -10.08
N HIS A 178 11.54 2.37 -8.81
CA HIS A 178 10.67 1.59 -7.94
C HIS A 178 11.15 1.59 -6.49
N LEU A 179 10.26 1.51 -5.50
CA LEU A 179 10.61 1.24 -4.09
C LEU A 179 9.73 0.13 -3.50
N SER A 180 10.33 -0.86 -2.81
CA SER A 180 9.60 -1.89 -2.06
C SER A 180 8.96 -1.29 -0.79
N GLY A 181 7.73 -0.82 -0.88
CA GLY A 181 7.13 0.04 0.14
C GLY A 181 6.30 -0.58 1.26
N GLN A 182 6.05 -1.89 1.32
CA GLN A 182 5.00 -2.41 2.24
C GLN A 182 5.39 -3.64 3.07
N ILE A 183 6.32 -4.48 2.58
CA ILE A 183 6.74 -5.70 3.29
C ILE A 183 8.27 -5.77 3.23
N SER A 184 8.93 -5.03 4.13
CA SER A 184 10.38 -5.08 4.27
C SER A 184 10.80 -5.48 5.68
N ARG A 185 11.97 -6.11 5.76
CA ARG A 185 12.69 -6.38 7.01
C ARG A 185 14.09 -5.80 6.89
N LEU A 186 14.42 -4.90 7.81
CA LEU A 186 15.70 -4.20 7.85
C LEU A 186 16.38 -4.48 9.18
N TYR A 187 17.61 -4.97 9.14
CA TYR A 187 18.49 -5.11 10.29
C TYR A 187 19.32 -3.83 10.44
N PHE A 188 19.12 -3.15 11.56
CA PHE A 188 19.90 -1.98 11.96
C PHE A 188 20.96 -2.39 12.96
N LYS A 189 22.19 -1.94 12.74
CA LYS A 189 23.35 -2.23 13.59
C LYS A 189 24.05 -0.94 13.98
N ILE A 190 24.55 -0.85 15.21
CA ILE A 190 25.49 0.20 15.63
C ILE A 190 26.89 -0.23 15.24
N ASP A 191 27.59 0.60 14.47
CA ASP A 191 28.97 0.35 14.10
C ASP A 191 29.90 0.76 15.26
N ALA A 192 30.91 -0.06 15.53
CA ALA A 192 31.93 0.26 16.51
C ALA A 192 32.86 1.38 15.98
N PHE A 193 33.34 2.22 16.89
CA PHE A 193 34.28 3.30 16.61
C PHE A 193 35.71 2.79 16.45
#